data_AF-A0A8J3T2I6-F1
#
_entry.id   AF-A0A8J3T2I6-F1
#
_cell.length_a   1.000
_cell.length_b   1.000
_cell.length_c   1.000
_cell.angle_alpha   90.00
_cell.angle_beta   90.00
_cell.angle_gamma   90.00
#
_symmetry.space_group_name_H-M   'P 1'
#
loop_
_entity.id
_entity.type
_entity.pdbx_description
1 polymer ?
#
loop_
_entity_poly.entity_id
_entity_poly.type
_entity_poly.pdbx_seq_one_letter_code
_entity_poly.pdbx_strand_id
1 'polypeptide(L)'
;MMTRQRITALREHAQAAQLINDADELAVVVTELLSAVEAAQLREHLLRGDYMALLAAARASIAAEQCCEAAPLVFLRAELDRHGQLPAAGERAMRVLADATTTQALIAHRADRLPIGT
;
A
#
# COMPACT_ATOMS: atom_id res chain seq x y z
N MET A 1 -2.96 9.32 -4.05
CA MET A 1 -2.70 10.76 -4.24
C MET A 1 -1.88 11.40 -3.09
N MET A 2 -1.84 10.79 -1.90
CA MET A 2 -1.11 11.29 -0.71
C MET A 2 0.43 11.26 -0.77
N THR A 3 1.05 10.24 -1.39
CA THR A 3 2.52 10.07 -1.35
C THR A 3 3.29 11.15 -2.10
N ARG A 4 2.74 11.63 -3.23
CA ARG A 4 3.37 12.69 -4.03
C ARG A 4 3.31 14.05 -3.33
N GLN A 5 2.17 14.38 -2.73
CA GLN A 5 2.00 15.59 -1.93
C GLN A 5 2.93 15.61 -0.71
N ARG A 6 3.12 14.46 -0.07
CA ARG A 6 4.03 14.31 1.08
C ARG A 6 5.51 14.39 0.68
N ILE A 7 5.91 13.83 -0.46
CA ILE A 7 7.26 14.01 -1.03
C ILE A 7 7.51 15.47 -1.39
N THR A 8 6.54 16.16 -1.96
CA THR A 8 6.64 17.60 -2.25
C THR A 8 6.82 18.40 -0.96
N ALA A 9 6.01 18.14 0.07
CA ALA A 9 6.12 18.81 1.36
C ALA A 9 7.47 18.55 2.07
N LEU A 10 8.02 17.32 1.96
CA LEU A 10 9.34 16.99 2.49
C LEU A 10 10.46 17.73 1.72
N ARG A 11 10.33 17.89 0.40
CA ARG A 11 11.27 18.68 -0.41
C ARG A 11 11.23 20.15 -0.06
N GLU A 12 10.03 20.71 0.13
CA GLU A 12 9.85 22.09 0.57
C GLU A 12 10.48 22.33 1.95
N HIS A 13 10.28 21.41 2.90
CA HIS A 13 10.93 21.48 4.22
C HIS A 13 12.47 21.37 4.12
N ALA A 14 12.97 20.45 3.29
CA ALA A 14 14.42 20.31 3.10
C ALA A 14 15.05 21.54 2.40
N GLN A 15 14.31 22.22 1.52
CA GLN A 15 14.74 23.48 0.91
C GLN A 15 14.71 24.64 1.91
N ALA A 16 13.67 24.73 2.75
CA ALA A 16 13.60 25.72 3.82
C ALA A 16 14.77 25.56 4.81
N ALA A 17 15.14 24.32 5.14
CA ALA A 17 16.28 24.02 6.00
C ALA A 17 17.64 24.55 5.48
N GLN A 18 17.80 24.73 4.17
CA GLN A 18 19.06 25.26 3.59
C GLN A 18 19.29 26.74 3.92
N LEU A 19 18.25 27.46 4.35
CA LEU A 19 18.31 28.87 4.71
C LEU A 19 18.44 29.09 6.22
N ILE A 20 18.41 28.01 7.01
CA ILE A 20 18.54 28.05 8.46
C ILE A 20 20.01 28.16 8.83
N ASN A 21 20.39 29.25 9.50
CA ASN A 21 21.74 29.47 10.01
C ASN A 21 21.87 29.14 11.50
N ASP A 22 20.74 28.88 12.18
CA ASP A 22 20.70 28.46 13.57
C ASP A 22 20.81 26.93 13.67
N ALA A 23 21.82 26.45 14.40
CA ALA A 23 22.08 25.03 14.55
C ALA A 23 20.97 24.29 15.31
N ASP A 24 20.32 24.95 16.28
CA ASP A 24 19.25 24.35 17.07
C ASP A 24 17.96 24.23 16.23
N GLU A 25 17.66 25.25 15.43
CA GLU A 25 16.52 25.22 14.50
C GLU A 25 16.72 24.16 13.41
N LEU A 26 17.94 24.03 12.88
CA LEU A 26 18.28 23.00 11.91
C LEU A 26 18.13 21.58 12.51
N ALA A 27 18.54 21.38 13.76
CA ALA A 27 18.41 20.10 14.44
C ALA A 27 16.94 19.67 14.62
N VAL A 28 16.04 20.62 14.90
CA VAL A 28 14.59 20.37 14.97
C VAL A 28 14.06 19.90 13.61
N VAL A 29 14.36 20.64 12.53
CA VAL A 29 13.87 20.28 11.19
C VAL A 29 14.42 18.93 10.72
N VAL A 30 15.70 18.63 10.99
CA VAL A 30 16.29 17.31 10.67
C VAL A 30 15.57 16.19 11.42
N THR A 31 15.25 16.38 12.69
CA THR A 31 14.54 15.38 13.51
C THR A 31 13.12 15.12 12.99
N GLU A 32 12.40 16.17 12.58
CA GLU A 32 11.09 16.04 11.97
C GLU A 32 11.14 15.29 10.63
N LEU A 33 12.11 15.62 9.77
CA LEU A 33 12.33 14.94 8.50
C LEU A 33 12.66 13.46 8.70
N LEU A 34 13.55 13.13 9.64
CA LEU A 34 13.91 11.75 9.99
C LEU A 34 12.67 10.99 10.48
N SER A 35 11.93 11.55 11.42
CA SER A 35 10.69 10.95 11.94
C SER A 35 9.67 10.69 10.83
N ALA A 36 9.56 11.60 9.86
CA ALA A 36 8.65 11.45 8.72
C ALA A 36 9.09 10.33 7.75
N VAL A 37 10.40 10.14 7.57
CA VAL A 37 10.98 9.05 6.77
C VAL A 37 10.78 7.70 7.47
N GLU A 38 11.08 7.61 8.75
CA GLU A 38 10.88 6.39 9.56
C GLU A 38 9.40 5.97 9.55
N ALA A 39 8.49 6.92 9.75
CA ALA A 39 7.05 6.68 9.66
C ALA A 39 6.59 6.27 8.25
N ALA A 40 7.32 6.63 7.20
CA ALA A 40 7.04 6.17 5.83
C ALA A 40 7.55 4.75 5.59
N GLN A 41 8.77 4.45 6.02
CA GLN A 41 9.36 3.11 5.93
C GLN A 41 8.54 2.11 6.72
N LEU A 42 8.12 2.44 7.95
CA LEU A 42 7.28 1.55 8.75
C LEU A 42 5.96 1.22 8.03
N ARG A 43 5.27 2.23 7.48
CA ARG A 43 4.04 2.01 6.71
C ARG A 43 4.28 1.16 5.47
N GLU A 44 5.40 1.37 4.76
CA GLU A 44 5.77 0.54 3.61
C GLU A 44 6.01 -0.91 4.03
N HIS A 45 6.76 -1.15 5.09
CA HIS A 45 7.04 -2.49 5.61
C HIS A 45 5.76 -3.22 6.02
N LEU A 46 4.83 -2.53 6.70
CA LEU A 46 3.52 -3.07 7.06
C LEU A 46 2.71 -3.45 5.80
N LEU A 47 2.55 -2.50 4.86
CA LEU A 47 1.80 -2.75 3.62
C LEU A 47 2.42 -3.88 2.78
N ARG A 48 3.75 -3.98 2.74
CA ARG A 48 4.45 -5.06 2.05
C ARG A 48 4.21 -6.40 2.75
N GLY A 49 4.19 -6.43 4.08
CA GLY A 49 3.83 -7.61 4.87
C GLY A 49 2.41 -8.08 4.56
N ASP A 50 1.43 -7.17 4.62
CA ASP A 50 0.02 -7.45 4.35
C ASP A 50 -0.18 -7.97 2.91
N TYR A 51 0.47 -7.32 1.93
CA TYR A 51 0.43 -7.78 0.54
C TYR A 51 1.02 -9.18 0.37
N MET A 52 2.15 -9.48 1.01
CA MET A 52 2.77 -10.80 0.91
C MET A 52 1.90 -11.88 1.57
N ALA A 53 1.25 -11.58 2.69
CA ALA A 53 0.30 -12.49 3.33
C ALA A 53 -0.91 -12.77 2.41
N LEU A 54 -1.49 -11.73 1.82
CA LEU A 54 -2.60 -11.87 0.88
C LEU A 54 -2.22 -12.67 -0.38
N LEU A 55 -1.04 -12.39 -0.94
CA LEU A 55 -0.51 -13.13 -2.10
C LEU A 55 -0.28 -14.61 -1.76
N ALA A 56 0.27 -14.90 -0.58
CA ALA A 56 0.47 -16.28 -0.13
C ALA A 56 -0.87 -17.00 0.04
N ALA A 57 -1.86 -16.38 0.68
CA ALA A 57 -3.20 -16.93 0.88
C ALA A 57 -3.94 -17.18 -0.45
N ALA A 58 -3.83 -16.25 -1.41
CA ALA A 58 -4.38 -16.41 -2.75
C ALA A 58 -3.73 -17.59 -3.49
N ARG A 59 -2.38 -17.69 -3.47
CA ARG A 59 -1.65 -18.81 -4.08
C ARG A 59 -2.00 -20.15 -3.46
N ALA A 60 -2.12 -20.21 -2.14
CA ALA A 60 -2.54 -21.42 -1.42
C ALA A 60 -3.97 -21.83 -1.83
N SER A 61 -4.86 -20.86 -2.00
CA SER A 61 -6.25 -21.13 -2.37
C SER A 61 -6.38 -21.68 -3.81
N ILE A 62 -5.61 -21.15 -4.74
CA ILE A 62 -5.54 -21.68 -6.12
C ILE A 62 -4.94 -23.09 -6.14
N ALA A 63 -3.89 -23.35 -5.36
CA ALA A 63 -3.31 -24.70 -5.26
C ALA A 63 -4.32 -25.70 -4.67
N ALA A 64 -5.05 -25.32 -3.62
CA ALA A 64 -6.10 -26.14 -3.03
C ALA A 64 -7.24 -26.44 -4.03
N GLU A 65 -7.64 -25.46 -4.84
CA GLU A 65 -8.63 -25.65 -5.91
C GLU A 65 -8.13 -26.65 -6.96
N GLN A 66 -6.89 -26.51 -7.41
CA GLN A 66 -6.26 -27.43 -8.37
C GLN A 66 -6.15 -28.87 -7.84
N CYS A 67 -6.05 -29.03 -6.52
CA CYS A 67 -6.04 -30.34 -5.85
C CYS A 67 -7.44 -30.85 -5.46
N CYS A 68 -8.52 -30.15 -5.85
CA CYS A 68 -9.89 -30.49 -5.49
C CYS A 68 -10.13 -30.61 -3.98
N GLU A 69 -9.43 -29.80 -3.17
CA GLU A 69 -9.64 -29.73 -1.72
C GLU A 69 -11.07 -29.27 -1.40
N ALA A 70 -11.62 -29.72 -0.25
CA ALA A 70 -13.01 -29.46 0.11
C ALA A 70 -13.34 -27.99 0.38
N ALA A 71 -12.34 -27.18 0.77
CA ALA A 71 -12.50 -25.75 1.07
C ALA A 71 -11.37 -24.91 0.48
N PRO A 72 -11.30 -24.75 -0.86
CA PRO A 72 -10.16 -24.12 -1.53
C PRO A 72 -9.89 -22.70 -1.07
N LEU A 73 -10.95 -21.93 -0.80
CA LEU A 73 -10.86 -20.51 -0.46
C LEU A 73 -10.62 -20.25 1.04
N VAL A 74 -10.39 -21.28 1.86
CA VAL A 74 -10.28 -21.12 3.32
C VAL A 74 -9.19 -20.14 3.73
N PHE A 75 -8.03 -20.20 3.07
CA PHE A 75 -6.90 -19.32 3.36
C PHE A 75 -7.19 -17.87 2.93
N LEU A 76 -7.66 -17.68 1.69
CA LEU A 76 -7.99 -16.34 1.19
C LEU A 76 -9.09 -15.67 2.01
N ARG A 77 -10.13 -16.43 2.39
CA ARG A 77 -11.23 -15.92 3.21
C ARG A 77 -10.74 -15.51 4.61
N ALA A 78 -9.91 -16.32 5.25
CA ALA A 78 -9.35 -16.00 6.57
C ALA A 78 -8.45 -14.75 6.53
N GLU A 79 -7.68 -14.57 5.45
CA GLU A 79 -6.84 -13.38 5.28
C GLU A 79 -7.69 -12.13 5.07
N LEU A 80 -8.66 -12.16 4.15
CA LEU A 80 -9.56 -11.03 3.90
C LEU A 80 -10.36 -10.65 5.16
N ASP A 81 -10.81 -11.63 5.94
CA ASP A 81 -11.52 -11.39 7.20
C ASP A 81 -10.66 -10.66 8.23
N ARG A 82 -9.38 -11.07 8.38
CA ARG A 82 -8.43 -10.41 9.29
C ARG A 82 -8.24 -8.93 8.98
N HIS A 83 -8.33 -8.55 7.71
CA HIS A 83 -8.22 -7.17 7.23
C HIS A 83 -9.57 -6.45 7.13
N GLY A 84 -10.69 -7.10 7.48
CA GLY A 84 -12.04 -6.55 7.36
C GLY A 84 -12.46 -6.29 5.90
N GLN A 85 -11.89 -7.05 4.95
CA GLN A 85 -12.04 -6.87 3.50
C GLN A 85 -12.99 -7.89 2.86
N LEU A 86 -13.75 -8.65 3.66
CA LEU A 86 -14.79 -9.52 3.09
C LEU A 86 -15.93 -8.66 2.51
N PRO A 87 -16.51 -9.06 1.36
CA PRO A 87 -17.71 -8.43 0.84
C PRO A 87 -18.80 -8.37 1.91
N ALA A 88 -19.50 -7.23 1.99
CA ALA A 88 -20.55 -7.07 2.98
C ALA A 88 -21.73 -8.01 2.70
N ALA A 89 -22.50 -8.36 3.73
CA ALA A 89 -23.70 -9.16 3.58
C ALA A 89 -24.69 -8.48 2.62
N GLY A 90 -25.12 -9.18 1.57
CA GLY A 90 -26.04 -8.65 0.55
C GLY A 90 -25.36 -7.74 -0.49
N GLU A 91 -24.04 -7.56 -0.44
CA GLU A 91 -23.31 -6.87 -1.49
C GLU A 91 -23.42 -7.65 -2.82
N ARG A 92 -23.73 -6.93 -3.91
CA ARG A 92 -23.89 -7.56 -5.22
C ARG A 92 -22.52 -7.97 -5.75
N ALA A 93 -22.34 -9.26 -6.02
CA ALA A 93 -21.11 -9.79 -6.61
C ALA A 93 -20.66 -9.02 -7.87
N MET A 94 -21.59 -8.64 -8.74
CA MET A 94 -21.30 -7.83 -9.94
C MET A 94 -20.67 -6.47 -9.62
N ARG A 95 -21.03 -5.86 -8.49
CA ARG A 95 -20.43 -4.60 -8.03
C ARG A 95 -18.98 -4.82 -7.59
N VAL A 96 -18.74 -5.83 -6.75
CA VAL A 96 -17.40 -6.21 -6.29
C VAL A 96 -16.49 -6.52 -7.48
N LEU A 97 -16.99 -7.25 -8.48
CA LEU A 97 -16.25 -7.55 -9.71
C LEU A 97 -15.95 -6.29 -10.52
N ALA A 98 -16.94 -5.40 -10.71
CA ALA A 98 -16.75 -4.15 -11.42
C ALA A 98 -15.72 -3.24 -10.73
N ASP A 99 -15.75 -3.16 -9.40
CA ASP A 99 -14.80 -2.40 -8.59
C ASP A 99 -13.39 -2.99 -8.70
N ALA A 100 -13.26 -4.32 -8.69
CA ALA A 100 -11.99 -5.01 -8.90
C ALA A 100 -11.41 -4.71 -10.30
N THR A 101 -12.22 -4.83 -11.36
CA THR A 101 -11.80 -4.50 -12.74
C THR A 101 -11.37 -3.05 -12.86
N THR A 102 -12.15 -2.12 -12.31
CA THR A 102 -11.84 -0.69 -12.31
C THR A 102 -10.52 -0.41 -11.60
N THR A 103 -10.33 -1.02 -10.42
CA THR A 103 -9.10 -0.87 -9.63
C THR A 103 -7.88 -1.37 -10.39
N GLN A 104 -7.97 -2.55 -11.02
CA GLN A 104 -6.89 -3.10 -11.84
C GLN A 104 -6.54 -2.19 -13.02
N ALA A 105 -7.54 -1.65 -13.72
CA ALA A 105 -7.33 -0.72 -14.82
C ALA A 105 -6.64 0.58 -14.36
N LEU A 106 -7.04 1.13 -13.21
CA LEU A 106 -6.41 2.32 -12.63
C LEU A 106 -4.95 2.07 -12.23
N ILE A 107 -4.64 0.90 -11.67
CA ILE A 107 -3.27 0.51 -11.32
C ILE A 107 -2.41 0.37 -12.57
N ALA A 108 -2.90 -0.30 -13.61
CA ALA A 108 -2.19 -0.47 -14.88
C ALA A 108 -1.87 0.89 -15.52
N HIS A 109 -2.86 1.78 -15.63
CA HIS A 109 -2.65 3.13 -16.18
C HIS A 109 -1.65 3.94 -15.34
N ARG A 110 -1.64 3.76 -14.02
CA ARG A 110 -0.68 4.44 -13.15
C ARG A 110 0.75 3.95 -13.40
N ALA A 111 0.95 2.64 -13.57
CA ALA A 111 2.27 2.06 -13.85
C ALA A 111 2.88 2.61 -15.15
N ASP A 112 2.08 2.74 -16.20
CA ASP A 112 2.51 3.29 -17.50
C ASP A 112 2.92 4.78 -17.45
N ARG A 113 2.49 5.50 -16.41
CA ARG A 113 2.78 6.94 -16.23
C ARG A 113 3.95 7.22 -15.28
N LEU A 114 4.55 6.21 -14.65
CA LEU A 114 5.80 6.39 -13.90
C LEU A 114 6.97 6.29 -14.89
N PRO A 115 7.82 7.34 -15.02
CA PRO A 115 9.03 7.21 -15.83
C PRO A 115 9.89 6.10 -15.24
N ILE A 116 10.25 5.13 -16.08
CA ILE A 116 11.31 4.18 -15.79
C ILE A 116 12.57 5.04 -15.70
N GLY A 117 13.09 5.23 -14.48
CA GLY A 117 14.31 5.99 -14.28
C GLY A 117 15.43 5.39 -15.12
N THR A 118 15.91 6.15 -16.10
CA THR A 118 17.23 6.00 -16.71
C THR A 118 18.27 6.68 -15.84
#